data_AF-A0A7S2BE26-F1
#
_entry.id   AF-A0A7S2BE26-F1
#
_cell.length_a   1.000
_cell.length_b   1.000
_cell.length_c   1.000
_cell.angle_alpha   90.00
_cell.angle_beta   90.00
_cell.angle_gamma   90.00
#
_symmetry.space_group_name_H-M   'P 1'
#
loop_
_entity.id
_entity.type
_entity.pdbx_description
1 polymer ?
#
loop_
_entity_poly.entity_id
_entity_poly.type
_entity_poly.pdbx_seq_one_letter_code
_entity_poly.pdbx_strand_id
1 'polypeptide(L)'
;SVSHLHEVRCICNKGYKGNDCSIAVNSTLGRRECAARLCGGEVHGRCAEDDAGPCVCNPGWSGENCTSLLCPESCSGNGLCTDAGCQCYTGYAGADCAKSTCENDCSGHGECIAGVCRCQAGWANSDCGLLARPVRANAGTLRLPSATLRDGTSRSVPIEVIW
;
A
#
# COMPACT_ATOMS: atom_id res chain seq x y z
N SER A 1 -28.65 0.00 40.42
CA SER A 1 -27.67 -0.36 39.38
C SER A 1 -26.33 0.25 39.71
N VAL A 2 -25.38 -0.53 40.23
CA VAL A 2 -23.94 -0.36 39.94
C VAL A 2 -23.28 -1.73 40.08
N SER A 3 -22.93 -2.35 38.96
CA SER A 3 -22.25 -3.64 38.86
C SER A 3 -20.75 -3.39 38.88
N HIS A 4 -20.09 -3.54 40.04
CA HIS A 4 -18.63 -3.66 40.09
C HIS A 4 -18.30 -5.09 40.46
N LEU A 5 -18.03 -5.93 39.44
CA LEU A 5 -17.36 -7.20 39.65
C LEU A 5 -15.99 -6.88 40.26
N HIS A 6 -15.83 -7.14 41.56
CA HIS A 6 -14.51 -7.24 42.16
C HIS A 6 -13.77 -8.35 41.39
N GLU A 7 -12.73 -7.97 40.65
CA GLU A 7 -11.78 -8.92 40.08
C GLU A 7 -11.23 -9.76 41.23
N VAL A 8 -11.71 -11.00 41.36
CA VAL A 8 -11.23 -11.96 42.35
C VAL A 8 -9.79 -12.29 41.96
N ARG A 9 -8.84 -11.60 42.60
CA ARG A 9 -7.41 -11.83 42.37
C ARG A 9 -6.92 -12.85 43.39
N CYS A 10 -6.38 -13.97 42.93
CA CYS A 10 -5.83 -14.99 43.82
C CYS A 10 -4.63 -14.46 44.60
N ILE A 11 -4.57 -14.75 45.91
CA ILE A 11 -3.38 -14.53 46.73
C ILE A 11 -2.47 -15.74 46.53
N CYS A 12 -1.34 -15.54 45.86
CA CYS A 12 -0.44 -16.61 45.52
C CYS A 12 0.61 -16.88 46.60
N ASN A 13 1.05 -18.13 46.67
CA ASN A 13 2.18 -18.54 47.51
C ASN A 13 3.48 -17.85 47.05
N LYS A 14 4.43 -17.69 47.98
CA LYS A 14 5.74 -17.09 47.70
C LYS A 14 6.41 -17.85 46.54
N GLY A 15 6.64 -17.16 45.43
CA GLY A 15 7.21 -17.75 44.23
C GLY A 15 6.22 -18.05 43.10
N TYR A 16 4.94 -17.70 43.25
CA TYR A 16 3.90 -17.92 42.23
C TYR A 16 3.07 -16.65 41.96
N LYS A 17 2.54 -16.51 40.73
CA LYS A 17 1.71 -15.39 40.25
C LYS A 17 0.67 -15.88 39.24
N GLY A 18 -0.21 -15.00 38.78
CA GLY A 18 -1.25 -15.27 37.78
C GLY A 18 -2.67 -15.18 38.34
N ASN A 19 -3.67 -15.29 37.48
CA ASN A 19 -5.09 -15.33 37.87
C ASN A 19 -5.48 -16.66 38.54
N ASP A 20 -4.65 -17.69 38.46
CA ASP A 20 -4.83 -19.01 39.07
C ASP A 20 -3.61 -19.47 39.92
N CYS A 21 -2.61 -18.60 40.10
CA CYS A 21 -1.34 -18.90 40.78
C CYS A 21 -0.51 -20.05 40.17
N SER A 22 -0.73 -20.42 38.91
CA SER A 22 0.01 -21.51 38.24
C SER A 22 1.38 -21.10 37.70
N ILE A 23 1.69 -19.80 37.68
CA ILE A 23 2.91 -19.29 37.06
C ILE A 23 3.97 -19.07 38.13
N ALA A 24 5.05 -19.86 38.13
CA ALA A 24 6.16 -19.58 39.04
C ALA A 24 6.84 -18.25 38.65
N VAL A 25 7.20 -17.42 39.64
CA VAL A 25 7.85 -16.11 39.42
C VAL A 25 9.24 -16.22 38.81
N ASN A 26 9.87 -17.39 38.95
CA ASN A 26 11.12 -17.75 38.28
C ASN A 26 10.89 -18.53 36.98
N SER A 27 9.63 -18.77 36.58
CA SER A 27 9.34 -19.44 35.32
C SER A 27 9.64 -18.52 34.15
N THR A 28 10.23 -19.10 33.11
CA THR A 28 10.38 -18.44 31.81
C THR A 28 9.05 -18.26 31.09
N LEU A 29 7.97 -18.85 31.61
CA LEU A 29 6.62 -18.72 31.04
C LEU A 29 6.12 -17.27 31.05
N GLY A 30 6.61 -16.44 31.98
CA GLY A 30 6.35 -15.00 32.01
C GLY A 30 7.51 -14.12 31.54
N ARG A 31 8.55 -14.69 30.93
CA ARG A 31 9.79 -14.00 30.49
C ARG A 31 10.04 -14.12 28.98
N ARG A 32 9.03 -14.56 28.21
CA ARG A 32 9.22 -14.97 26.81
C ARG A 32 8.11 -14.52 25.87
N GLU A 33 7.41 -13.44 26.16
CA GLU A 33 6.47 -12.90 25.16
C GLU A 33 7.21 -12.23 24.00
N CYS A 34 8.33 -11.55 24.27
CA CYS A 34 9.19 -11.06 23.20
C CYS A 34 10.12 -12.16 22.63
N ALA A 35 10.60 -13.11 23.44
CA ALA A 35 11.39 -14.23 22.91
C ALA A 35 10.58 -15.20 22.01
N ALA A 36 9.26 -15.29 22.20
CA ALA A 36 8.36 -16.00 21.29
C ALA A 36 8.09 -15.20 20.00
N ARG A 37 8.10 -13.87 20.10
CA ARG A 37 8.07 -12.91 18.99
C ARG A 37 9.49 -12.63 18.51
N LEU A 38 10.14 -13.60 17.83
CA LEU A 38 11.43 -13.34 17.19
C LEU A 38 11.30 -12.10 16.30
N CYS A 39 11.81 -10.95 16.75
CA CYS A 39 11.68 -9.63 16.11
C CYS A 39 12.51 -9.55 14.80
N GLY A 40 12.42 -10.56 13.95
CA GLY A 40 13.27 -10.78 12.79
C GLY A 40 14.75 -11.01 13.15
N GLY A 41 15.03 -11.30 14.43
CA GLY A 41 16.39 -11.34 14.99
C GLY A 41 16.93 -9.94 15.31
N GLU A 42 18.18 -9.89 15.80
CA GLU A 42 18.83 -8.64 16.23
C GLU A 42 19.06 -7.62 15.09
N VAL A 43 18.98 -8.08 13.83
CA VAL A 43 19.17 -7.25 12.63
C VAL A 43 17.90 -6.46 12.29
N HIS A 44 16.71 -6.98 12.59
CA HIS A 44 15.45 -6.35 12.17
C HIS A 44 14.71 -5.66 13.31
N GLY A 45 14.98 -6.01 14.57
CA GLY A 45 14.38 -5.34 15.72
C GLY A 45 14.83 -5.87 17.07
N ARG A 46 14.36 -5.22 18.13
CA ARG A 46 14.64 -5.60 19.53
C ARG A 46 13.42 -5.43 20.41
N CYS A 47 13.42 -6.07 21.58
CA CYS A 47 12.37 -5.90 22.58
C CYS A 47 12.43 -4.50 23.22
N ALA A 48 11.25 -3.90 23.48
CA ALA A 48 11.15 -2.57 24.09
C ALA A 48 11.59 -2.55 25.57
N GLU A 49 11.22 -3.56 26.36
CA GLU A 49 11.41 -3.58 27.82
C GLU A 49 11.92 -4.96 28.29
N ASP A 50 13.22 -5.13 28.57
CA ASP A 50 13.83 -6.32 29.22
C ASP A 50 13.14 -7.69 28.92
N ASP A 51 12.98 -8.01 27.63
CA ASP A 51 12.33 -9.23 27.09
C ASP A 51 10.80 -9.39 27.32
N ALA A 52 10.15 -8.36 27.87
CA ALA A 52 8.72 -8.28 28.16
C ALA A 52 8.10 -7.02 27.52
N GLY A 53 7.92 -7.02 26.20
CA GLY A 53 7.26 -5.93 25.47
C GLY A 53 7.12 -6.20 23.97
N PRO A 54 6.45 -5.32 23.21
CA PRO A 54 6.36 -5.42 21.76
C PRO A 54 7.74 -5.21 21.10
N CYS A 55 7.89 -5.71 19.87
CA CYS A 55 9.09 -5.47 19.08
C CYS A 55 9.18 -4.00 18.67
N VAL A 56 10.37 -3.44 18.80
CA VAL A 56 10.78 -2.16 18.21
C VAL A 56 11.61 -2.48 16.98
N CYS A 57 11.09 -2.17 15.80
CA CYS A 57 11.75 -2.50 14.55
C CYS A 57 12.85 -1.50 14.21
N ASN A 58 13.93 -2.02 13.64
CA ASN A 58 15.00 -1.24 13.05
C ASN A 58 14.49 -0.56 11.77
N PRO A 59 15.13 0.54 11.33
CA PRO A 59 14.75 1.24 10.11
C PRO A 59 14.62 0.28 8.90
N GLY A 60 13.55 0.43 8.13
CA GLY A 60 13.24 -0.42 6.98
C GLY A 60 12.46 -1.70 7.30
N TRP A 61 12.20 -2.00 8.58
CA TRP A 61 11.40 -3.14 9.03
C TRP A 61 10.13 -2.70 9.74
N SER A 62 9.10 -3.54 9.69
CA SER A 62 7.78 -3.29 10.25
C SER A 62 7.04 -4.58 10.60
N GLY A 63 5.84 -4.41 11.16
CA GLY A 63 5.00 -5.51 11.63
C GLY A 63 5.33 -5.95 13.05
N GLU A 64 4.46 -6.77 13.61
CA GLU A 64 4.50 -7.18 15.02
C GLU A 64 5.80 -7.87 15.44
N ASN A 65 6.43 -8.56 14.48
CA ASN A 65 7.69 -9.29 14.68
C ASN A 65 8.83 -8.75 13.81
N CYS A 66 8.72 -7.54 13.23
CA CYS A 66 9.78 -6.94 12.39
C CYS A 66 10.27 -7.83 11.23
N THR A 67 9.41 -8.72 10.71
CA THR A 67 9.73 -9.60 9.58
C THR A 67 9.28 -9.03 8.24
N SER A 68 8.53 -7.93 8.27
CA SER A 68 8.01 -7.29 7.06
C SER A 68 8.89 -6.11 6.69
N LEU A 69 9.31 -6.02 5.44
CA LEU A 69 9.96 -4.81 4.94
C LEU A 69 8.96 -3.66 4.92
N LEU A 70 9.41 -2.49 5.36
CA LEU A 70 8.63 -1.25 5.32
C LEU A 70 8.29 -0.86 3.88
N CYS A 71 9.24 -1.07 2.96
CA CYS A 71 9.10 -0.79 1.54
C CYS A 71 9.64 -1.97 0.72
N PRO A 72 8.83 -3.02 0.52
CA PRO A 72 9.20 -4.16 -0.32
C PRO A 72 9.52 -3.68 -1.75
N GLU A 73 10.59 -4.20 -2.36
CA GLU A 73 10.96 -3.90 -3.75
C GLU A 73 11.01 -2.38 -4.09
N SER A 74 11.36 -1.53 -3.12
CA SER A 74 11.30 -0.06 -3.27
C SER A 74 9.92 0.43 -3.76
N CYS A 75 8.85 -0.09 -3.16
CA CYS A 75 7.46 0.22 -3.54
C CYS A 75 7.17 -0.13 -5.01
N SER A 76 7.75 -1.23 -5.49
CA SER A 76 7.67 -1.69 -6.89
C SER A 76 8.06 -0.63 -7.93
N GLY A 77 8.81 0.41 -7.52
CA GLY A 77 9.09 1.59 -8.34
C GLY A 77 7.89 2.53 -8.58
N ASN A 78 6.72 2.25 -7.99
CA ASN A 78 5.47 2.98 -8.18
C ASN A 78 5.05 3.80 -6.95
N GLY A 79 6.00 4.13 -6.08
CA GLY A 79 5.73 4.93 -4.89
C GLY A 79 6.98 5.47 -4.23
N LEU A 80 6.78 6.34 -3.25
CA LEU A 80 7.82 6.86 -2.38
C LEU A 80 7.87 6.01 -1.10
N CYS A 81 9.07 5.54 -0.74
CA CYS A 81 9.29 4.90 0.56
C CYS A 81 9.38 5.96 1.66
N THR A 82 8.54 5.84 2.68
CA THR A 82 8.50 6.73 3.86
C THR A 82 8.65 5.92 5.15
N ASP A 83 8.83 6.57 6.30
CA ASP A 83 8.88 5.91 7.62
C ASP A 83 7.57 5.16 7.97
N ALA A 84 6.47 5.45 7.27
CA ALA A 84 5.19 4.78 7.43
C ALA A 84 4.92 3.69 6.37
N GLY A 85 5.89 3.41 5.48
CA GLY A 85 5.74 2.50 4.35
C GLY A 85 5.60 3.21 3.01
N CYS A 86 5.09 2.46 2.02
CA CYS A 86 4.97 2.94 0.64
C CYS A 86 3.81 3.93 0.47
N GLN A 87 4.13 5.14 0.03
CA GLN A 87 3.18 6.12 -0.47
C GLN A 87 3.08 5.98 -2.00
N CYS A 88 2.02 5.34 -2.47
CA CYS A 88 1.86 5.05 -3.90
C CYS A 88 1.59 6.29 -4.75
N TYR A 89 2.13 6.28 -5.97
CA TYR A 89 1.77 7.26 -6.99
C TYR A 89 0.33 7.06 -7.46
N THR A 90 -0.24 8.10 -8.07
CA THR A 90 -1.59 8.04 -8.65
C THR A 90 -1.70 6.86 -9.62
N GLY A 91 -2.78 6.08 -9.49
CA GLY A 91 -3.00 4.89 -10.31
C GLY A 91 -2.40 3.59 -9.77
N TYR A 92 -1.82 3.62 -8.55
CA TYR A 92 -1.27 2.44 -7.88
C TYR A 92 -1.74 2.33 -6.42
N ALA A 93 -1.79 1.10 -5.90
CA ALA A 93 -2.18 0.77 -4.54
C ALA A 93 -1.52 -0.53 -4.06
N GLY A 94 -1.76 -0.87 -2.79
CA GLY A 94 -1.15 -2.01 -2.11
C GLY A 94 -0.01 -1.58 -1.18
N ALA A 95 0.46 -2.50 -0.34
CA ALA A 95 1.54 -2.23 0.61
C ALA A 95 2.89 -1.94 -0.07
N ASP A 96 3.04 -2.37 -1.31
CA ASP A 96 4.22 -2.26 -2.17
C ASP A 96 3.93 -1.54 -3.50
N CYS A 97 2.75 -0.94 -3.65
CA CYS A 97 2.33 -0.23 -4.87
C CYS A 97 2.36 -1.06 -6.16
N ALA A 98 2.31 -2.40 -6.06
CA ALA A 98 2.33 -3.27 -7.23
C ALA A 98 0.98 -3.30 -7.99
N LYS A 99 -0.13 -2.97 -7.32
CA LYS A 99 -1.47 -3.06 -7.91
C LYS A 99 -1.84 -1.76 -8.61
N SER A 100 -2.09 -1.80 -9.91
CA SER A 100 -2.70 -0.67 -10.63
C SER A 100 -4.18 -0.50 -10.24
N THR A 101 -4.62 0.75 -10.12
CA THR A 101 -6.00 1.11 -9.77
C THR A 101 -6.60 2.00 -10.85
N CYS A 102 -7.65 1.52 -11.51
CA CYS A 102 -8.37 2.27 -12.52
C CYS A 102 -9.81 2.57 -12.10
N GLU A 103 -10.37 3.62 -12.69
CA GLU A 103 -11.78 3.96 -12.52
C GLU A 103 -12.66 2.79 -12.99
N ASN A 104 -13.61 2.39 -12.13
CA ASN A 104 -14.53 1.27 -12.33
C ASN A 104 -13.87 -0.04 -12.80
N ASP A 105 -12.58 -0.26 -12.49
CA ASP A 105 -11.79 -1.40 -12.98
C ASP A 105 -11.89 -1.59 -14.50
N CYS A 106 -11.86 -0.48 -15.24
CA CYS A 106 -12.06 -0.44 -16.68
C CYS A 106 -13.37 -1.11 -17.13
N SER A 107 -14.40 -1.09 -16.27
CA SER A 107 -15.72 -1.70 -16.48
C SER A 107 -15.67 -3.18 -16.91
N GLY A 108 -14.56 -3.87 -16.68
CA GLY A 108 -14.31 -5.22 -17.20
C GLY A 108 -14.08 -5.28 -18.73
N HIS A 109 -13.94 -4.13 -19.39
CA HIS A 109 -13.81 -3.96 -20.84
C HIS A 109 -12.45 -3.37 -21.26
N GLY A 110 -11.43 -3.51 -20.41
CA GLY A 110 -10.10 -3.01 -20.67
C GLY A 110 -9.06 -3.61 -19.74
N GLU A 111 -7.80 -3.27 -20.00
CA GLU A 111 -6.69 -3.55 -19.10
C GLU A 111 -6.31 -2.28 -18.35
N CYS A 112 -6.18 -2.38 -17.03
CA CYS A 112 -5.72 -1.27 -16.19
C CYS A 112 -4.19 -1.21 -16.19
N ILE A 113 -3.61 -0.12 -16.67
CA ILE A 113 -2.16 0.09 -16.71
C ILE A 113 -1.86 1.46 -16.11
N ALA A 114 -1.20 1.49 -14.94
CA ALA A 114 -0.79 2.72 -14.27
C ALA A 114 -1.93 3.74 -14.07
N GLY A 115 -3.14 3.26 -13.77
CA GLY A 115 -4.33 4.09 -13.60
C GLY A 115 -5.05 4.51 -14.88
N VAL A 116 -4.60 4.04 -16.04
CA VAL A 116 -5.23 4.29 -17.34
C VAL A 116 -5.82 3.01 -17.90
N CYS A 117 -7.07 3.08 -18.36
CA CYS A 117 -7.74 1.97 -19.01
C CYS A 117 -7.39 1.87 -20.49
N ARG A 118 -6.81 0.73 -20.87
CA ARG A 118 -6.61 0.34 -22.27
C ARG A 118 -7.81 -0.48 -22.73
N CYS A 119 -8.79 0.18 -23.35
CA CYS A 119 -10.04 -0.46 -23.72
C CYS A 119 -9.89 -1.54 -24.80
N GLN A 120 -10.70 -2.58 -24.67
CA GLN A 120 -10.91 -3.59 -25.68
C GLN A 120 -11.65 -2.99 -26.88
N ALA A 121 -11.57 -3.67 -28.04
CA ALA A 121 -12.25 -3.23 -29.25
C ALA A 121 -13.76 -3.12 -29.02
N GLY A 122 -14.35 -1.99 -29.41
CA GLY A 122 -15.78 -1.70 -29.22
C GLY A 122 -16.12 -0.96 -27.93
N TRP A 123 -15.14 -0.64 -27.09
CA TRP A 123 -15.30 0.16 -25.86
C TRP A 123 -14.39 1.41 -25.90
N ALA A 124 -14.84 2.46 -25.24
CA ALA A 124 -14.20 3.78 -25.18
C ALA A 124 -14.58 4.48 -23.88
N ASN A 125 -14.04 5.70 -23.68
CA ASN A 125 -14.03 6.53 -22.45
C ASN A 125 -12.89 6.16 -21.46
N SER A 126 -12.82 6.84 -20.32
CA SER A 126 -11.75 6.66 -19.31
C SER A 126 -11.83 5.34 -18.54
N ASP A 127 -13.00 4.70 -18.49
CA ASP A 127 -13.26 3.48 -17.72
C ASP A 127 -13.79 2.33 -18.60
N CYS A 128 -13.68 2.45 -19.92
CA CYS A 128 -14.24 1.54 -20.92
C CYS A 128 -15.72 1.20 -20.75
N GLY A 129 -16.51 2.06 -20.09
CA GLY A 129 -17.95 1.85 -19.89
C GLY A 129 -18.81 2.25 -21.09
N LEU A 130 -18.24 2.96 -22.08
CA LEU A 130 -18.99 3.44 -23.24
C LEU A 130 -18.73 2.56 -24.47
N LEU A 131 -19.79 2.07 -25.11
CA LEU A 131 -19.67 1.41 -26.40
C LEU A 131 -19.13 2.39 -27.46
N ALA A 132 -17.95 2.07 -28.00
CA ALA A 132 -17.37 2.75 -29.14
C ALA A 132 -18.24 2.43 -30.37
N ARG A 133 -19.23 3.28 -30.63
CA ARG A 133 -20.03 3.17 -31.86
C ARG A 133 -19.05 3.24 -33.04
N PRO A 134 -19.17 2.34 -34.02
CA PRO A 134 -18.30 2.39 -35.18
C PRO A 134 -18.54 3.75 -35.84
N VAL A 135 -17.53 4.63 -35.78
CA VAL A 135 -17.44 5.73 -36.72
C VAL A 135 -17.36 5.02 -38.06
N ARG A 136 -18.39 5.18 -38.90
CA ARG A 136 -18.30 4.68 -40.27
C ARG A 136 -17.04 5.33 -40.85
N ALA A 137 -15.99 4.53 -41.01
CA ALA A 137 -14.84 4.90 -41.80
C ALA A 137 -15.35 4.95 -43.23
N ASN A 138 -16.01 6.04 -43.60
CA ASN A 138 -15.98 6.43 -44.99
C ASN A 138 -14.49 6.58 -45.30
N ALA A 139 -13.99 5.77 -46.21
CA ALA A 139 -12.63 5.81 -46.74
C ALA A 139 -12.40 7.10 -47.55
N GLY A 140 -12.76 8.24 -46.99
CA GLY A 140 -12.36 9.56 -47.44
C GLY A 140 -11.27 10.02 -46.49
N THR A 141 -10.05 10.10 -47.02
CA THR A 141 -8.88 10.74 -46.41
C THR A 141 -9.25 11.72 -45.30
N LEU A 142 -8.89 11.41 -44.06
CA LEU A 142 -8.94 12.36 -42.95
C LEU A 142 -8.01 13.50 -43.30
N ARG A 143 -8.53 14.54 -43.95
CA ARG A 143 -7.90 15.85 -43.94
C ARG A 143 -7.93 16.30 -42.49
N LEU A 144 -6.82 16.07 -41.79
CA LEU A 144 -6.53 16.77 -40.55
C LEU A 144 -6.70 18.26 -40.86
N PRO A 145 -7.65 18.99 -40.25
CA PRO A 145 -7.51 20.43 -40.22
C PRO A 145 -6.18 20.68 -39.51
N SER A 146 -5.27 21.42 -40.14
CA SER A 146 -4.05 21.89 -39.50
C SER A 146 -4.43 22.41 -38.12
N ALA A 147 -4.04 21.70 -37.07
CA ALA A 147 -4.30 22.10 -35.70
C ALA A 147 -3.41 23.30 -35.42
N THR A 148 -3.91 24.51 -35.71
CA THR A 148 -3.37 25.73 -35.10
C THR A 148 -3.70 25.65 -33.61
N LEU A 149 -2.69 25.37 -32.79
CA LEU A 149 -2.76 25.65 -31.37
C LEU A 149 -3.04 27.16 -31.23
N ARG A 150 -4.25 27.48 -30.76
CA ARG A 150 -4.57 28.84 -30.34
C ARG A 150 -3.86 29.05 -28.99
N ASP A 151 -2.58 29.38 -29.04
CA ASP A 151 -2.03 30.21 -27.98
C ASP A 151 -2.68 31.60 -28.12
N GLY A 152 -3.14 32.17 -27.01
CA GLY A 152 -3.90 33.42 -26.95
C GLY A 152 -3.11 34.66 -27.37
N THR A 153 -2.00 34.51 -28.10
CA THR A 153 -1.22 35.61 -28.64
C THR A 153 -1.22 35.52 -30.16
N SER A 154 -1.96 36.43 -30.79
CA SER A 154 -2.05 36.56 -32.25
C SER A 154 -0.69 36.96 -32.82
N ARG A 155 0.17 35.96 -33.15
CA ARG A 155 1.33 36.08 -34.04
C ARG A 155 1.84 34.69 -34.45
N SER A 156 1.66 34.36 -35.72
CA SER A 156 2.26 33.22 -36.39
C SER A 156 3.77 33.44 -36.54
N VAL A 157 4.59 32.60 -35.89
CA VAL A 157 6.04 32.56 -36.13
C VAL A 157 6.33 31.31 -36.98
N PRO A 158 6.90 31.43 -38.18
CA PRO A 158 7.25 30.27 -38.98
C PRO A 158 8.44 29.54 -38.34
N ILE A 159 8.32 28.22 -38.16
CA ILE A 159 9.45 27.36 -37.79
C ILE A 159 10.24 27.10 -39.07
N GLU A 160 11.41 27.72 -39.21
CA GLU A 160 12.39 27.28 -40.20
C GLU A 160 13.03 25.98 -39.72
N VAL A 161 12.86 24.93 -40.53
CA VAL A 161 13.53 23.64 -40.33
C VAL A 161 14.92 23.77 -40.95
N ILE A 162 15.93 23.93 -40.11
CA ILE A 162 17.34 23.92 -40.52
C ILE A 162 17.70 22.45 -40.80
N TRP A 163 18.18 22.18 -42.02
CA TRP A 163 18.72 20.88 -42.44
C TRP A 163 20.12 20.66 -41.88
#